data_AF-A0A3S0ZNS9-F1
#
_entry.id   AF-A0A3S0ZNS9-F1
#
_cell.length_a   1.000
_cell.length_b   1.000
_cell.length_c   1.000
_cell.angle_alpha   90.00
_cell.angle_beta   90.00
_cell.angle_gamma   90.00
#
_symmetry.space_group_name_H-M   'P 1'
#
loop_
_entity.id
_entity.type
_entity.pdbx_description
1 polymer ?
#
loop_
_entity_poly.entity_id
_entity_poly.type
_entity_poly.pdbx_seq_one_letter_code
_entity_poly.pdbx_strand_id
1 'polypeptide(L)'
;MATGRVGLVSLSLLLSQLPSAQAQHFNFYVMPGLCIPSTCRAKCQALGYEDLASLSTPEAYTYALELMEPILAKCQALGYEDLASLGTPEAYTYALELIEPILSDGGRVSIGLYYEQREERIEWADGTLPTPDTPWLRNLSTISKNQQWGRIAHGKIIMVGGTRKRNGMCGNRSYVRDVQGKSYHGQQLVHQDAALQTTKAPSYLKCVTFCGQDSACRAAEFERDALSCTTHGPGLHDKMVPRVSTSTFKRLNYPAPET
;
A
#
# COMPACT_ATOMS: atom_id res chain seq x y z
N MET A 1 7.02 42.15 -5.66
CA MET A 1 8.22 41.48 -6.20
C MET A 1 9.09 41.03 -5.03
N ALA A 2 9.20 39.73 -4.82
CA ALA A 2 10.30 39.09 -4.09
C ALA A 2 10.22 37.59 -4.39
N THR A 3 11.16 37.12 -5.20
CA THR A 3 11.32 35.76 -5.67
C THR A 3 12.08 34.94 -4.63
N GLY A 4 11.48 33.83 -4.16
CA GLY A 4 12.12 32.86 -3.28
C GLY A 4 12.61 31.64 -4.08
N ARG A 5 13.92 31.41 -4.09
CA ARG A 5 14.63 30.34 -4.82
C ARG A 5 14.50 28.99 -4.10
N VAL A 6 14.31 27.92 -4.86
CA VAL A 6 14.48 26.52 -4.44
C VAL A 6 15.83 26.03 -5.00
N GLY A 7 16.68 25.46 -4.14
CA GLY A 7 17.94 24.84 -4.53
C GLY A 7 17.82 23.32 -4.52
N LEU A 8 18.27 22.67 -5.60
CA LEU A 8 18.24 21.22 -5.80
C LEU A 8 19.70 20.78 -6.07
N VAL A 9 20.23 19.87 -5.26
CA VAL A 9 21.58 19.32 -5.42
C VAL A 9 21.44 17.96 -6.09
N SER A 10 22.08 17.78 -7.25
CA SER A 10 22.19 16.50 -7.97
C SER A 10 23.67 16.14 -8.08
N LEU A 11 24.02 14.90 -7.73
CA LEU A 11 25.36 14.34 -7.91
C LEU A 11 25.24 13.17 -8.89
N SER A 12 25.80 13.34 -10.10
CA SER A 12 25.82 12.31 -11.14
C SER A 12 27.22 11.71 -11.25
N LEU A 13 27.32 10.39 -11.29
CA LEU A 13 28.53 9.66 -11.66
C LEU A 13 28.17 8.58 -12.69
N LEU A 14 28.81 8.70 -13.85
CA LEU A 14 28.80 7.76 -14.96
C LEU A 14 29.42 6.42 -14.55
N LEU A 15 28.91 5.32 -15.12
CA LEU A 15 29.71 4.15 -15.50
C LEU A 15 29.03 3.37 -16.63
N SER A 16 29.87 2.76 -17.43
CA SER A 16 29.73 2.44 -18.84
C SER A 16 29.66 0.93 -19.13
N GLN A 17 29.02 0.59 -20.26
CA GLN A 17 29.25 -0.55 -21.17
C GLN A 17 28.96 -2.00 -20.72
N LEU A 18 28.07 -2.69 -21.47
CA LEU A 18 28.11 -4.14 -21.73
C LEU A 18 27.61 -4.43 -23.18
N PRO A 19 28.07 -5.53 -23.83
CA PRO A 19 27.97 -5.75 -25.27
C PRO A 19 26.66 -6.41 -25.74
N SER A 20 26.40 -6.24 -27.03
CA SER A 20 25.28 -6.73 -27.84
C SER A 20 25.24 -8.25 -28.01
N ALA A 21 24.07 -8.86 -27.83
CA ALA A 21 23.76 -10.24 -28.23
C ALA A 21 22.61 -10.25 -29.27
N GLN A 22 22.82 -11.03 -30.34
CA GLN A 22 21.92 -11.16 -31.49
C GLN A 22 20.55 -11.73 -31.12
N ALA A 23 19.49 -11.16 -31.68
CA ALA A 23 18.11 -11.63 -31.50
C ALA A 23 17.81 -12.85 -32.39
N GLN A 24 17.54 -14.01 -31.79
CA GLN A 24 16.78 -15.08 -32.44
C GLN A 24 15.31 -14.66 -32.46
N HIS A 25 14.75 -14.47 -33.65
CA HIS A 25 13.34 -14.14 -33.81
C HIS A 25 12.49 -15.40 -33.62
N PHE A 26 11.80 -15.48 -32.49
CA PHE A 26 10.73 -16.44 -32.28
C PHE A 26 9.39 -15.78 -32.64
N ASN A 27 8.64 -16.38 -33.57
CA ASN A 27 7.29 -15.94 -33.89
C ASN A 27 6.31 -16.61 -32.92
N PHE A 28 5.87 -15.85 -31.91
CA PHE A 28 4.82 -16.29 -30.99
C PHE A 28 3.53 -15.52 -31.27
N TYR A 29 2.43 -16.26 -31.41
CA TYR A 29 1.09 -15.68 -31.45
C TYR A 29 0.43 -15.84 -30.08
N VAL A 30 0.17 -14.71 -29.41
CA VAL A 30 -0.51 -14.70 -28.10
C VAL A 30 -2.01 -14.63 -28.33
N MET A 31 -2.72 -15.72 -28.03
CA MET A 31 -4.17 -15.76 -28.19
C MET A 31 -4.91 -14.87 -27.17
N PRO A 32 -5.99 -14.19 -27.57
CA PRO A 32 -6.79 -13.36 -26.69
C PRO A 32 -7.80 -14.22 -25.91
N GLY A 33 -7.34 -15.01 -24.95
CA GLY A 33 -8.20 -15.72 -24.00
C GLY A 33 -7.74 -17.11 -23.60
N LEU A 34 -8.14 -17.55 -22.40
CA LEU A 34 -7.98 -18.94 -21.95
C LEU A 34 -9.05 -19.82 -22.63
N CYS A 35 -8.63 -20.88 -23.30
CA CYS A 35 -9.52 -21.93 -23.82
C CYS A 35 -9.20 -23.29 -23.17
N ILE A 36 -10.15 -24.23 -23.27
CA ILE A 36 -9.95 -25.61 -22.82
C ILE A 36 -8.82 -26.23 -23.68
N PRO A 37 -7.83 -26.94 -23.10
CA PRO A 37 -6.61 -27.38 -23.80
C PRO A 37 -6.86 -28.10 -25.13
N SER A 38 -7.89 -28.95 -25.19
CA SER A 38 -8.29 -29.67 -26.42
C SER A 38 -8.80 -28.73 -27.51
N THR A 39 -9.53 -27.68 -27.14
CA THR A 39 -10.07 -26.65 -28.05
C THR A 39 -8.99 -25.67 -28.51
N CYS A 40 -8.03 -25.33 -27.63
CA CYS A 40 -6.89 -24.50 -27.98
C CYS A 40 -5.94 -25.21 -28.94
N ARG A 41 -5.68 -26.51 -28.73
CA ARG A 41 -4.81 -27.31 -29.59
C ARG A 41 -5.33 -27.36 -31.02
N ALA A 42 -6.63 -27.63 -31.18
CA ALA A 42 -7.28 -27.61 -32.48
C ALA A 42 -7.18 -26.24 -33.18
N LYS A 43 -7.32 -25.14 -32.43
CA LYS A 43 -7.17 -23.77 -32.97
C LYS A 43 -5.73 -23.41 -33.32
N CYS A 44 -4.75 -23.79 -32.50
CA CYS A 44 -3.32 -23.56 -32.79
C CYS A 44 -2.87 -24.33 -34.03
N GLN A 45 -3.30 -25.58 -34.17
CA GLN A 45 -3.03 -26.39 -35.36
C GLN A 45 -3.71 -25.84 -36.61
N ALA A 46 -4.95 -25.33 -36.49
CA ALA A 46 -5.64 -24.65 -37.59
C ALA A 46 -4.95 -23.35 -38.05
N LEU A 47 -4.11 -22.74 -37.19
CA LEU A 47 -3.29 -21.56 -37.50
C LEU A 47 -1.87 -21.90 -37.95
N GLY A 48 -1.54 -23.19 -38.11
CA GLY A 48 -0.26 -23.67 -38.63
C GLY A 48 0.83 -23.95 -37.60
N TYR A 49 0.49 -24.04 -36.30
CA TYR A 49 1.44 -24.36 -35.22
C TYR A 49 1.38 -25.84 -34.79
N GLU A 50 2.52 -26.43 -34.40
CA GLU A 50 2.64 -27.89 -34.18
C GLU A 50 1.88 -28.43 -32.95
N ASP A 51 2.01 -27.83 -31.76
CA ASP A 51 1.30 -28.28 -30.54
C ASP A 51 1.17 -27.17 -29.47
N LEU A 52 0.41 -27.46 -28.41
CA LEU A 52 0.40 -26.72 -27.15
C LEU A 52 1.60 -27.13 -26.29
N ALA A 53 2.41 -26.16 -25.85
CA ALA A 53 3.46 -26.42 -24.87
C ALA A 53 2.86 -26.96 -23.57
N SER A 54 3.25 -28.18 -23.17
CA SER A 54 2.84 -28.84 -21.91
C SER A 54 3.93 -28.66 -20.86
N LEU A 55 3.55 -28.15 -19.68
CA LEU A 55 4.43 -27.96 -18.53
C LEU A 55 4.25 -29.14 -17.54
N SER A 56 5.25 -30.02 -17.43
CA SER A 56 5.24 -31.20 -16.54
C SER A 56 6.57 -31.42 -15.81
N THR A 57 7.21 -30.33 -15.39
CA THR A 57 8.47 -30.32 -14.62
C THR A 57 8.28 -29.49 -13.34
N PRO A 58 9.23 -29.48 -12.37
CA PRO A 58 9.11 -28.72 -11.11
C PRO A 58 8.75 -27.22 -11.26
N GLU A 59 8.86 -26.64 -12.45
CA GLU A 59 8.23 -25.35 -12.81
C GLU A 59 6.69 -25.34 -12.69
N ALA A 60 6.03 -26.50 -12.66
CA ALA A 60 4.62 -26.65 -12.30
C ALA A 60 4.34 -26.34 -10.82
N TYR A 61 5.37 -26.27 -9.97
CA TYR A 61 5.28 -25.74 -8.61
C TYR A 61 5.29 -24.19 -8.60
N THR A 62 5.93 -23.56 -9.59
CA THR A 62 5.78 -22.11 -9.89
C THR A 62 4.33 -21.79 -10.29
N TYR A 63 3.61 -22.76 -10.85
CA TYR A 63 2.16 -22.71 -11.10
C TYR A 63 1.30 -22.62 -9.81
N ALA A 64 1.86 -22.88 -8.62
CA ALA A 64 1.21 -22.61 -7.33
C ALA A 64 1.49 -21.18 -6.81
N LEU A 65 2.56 -20.54 -7.27
CA LEU A 65 2.91 -19.14 -7.04
C LEU A 65 2.23 -18.18 -8.06
N GLU A 66 1.74 -18.70 -9.19
CA GLU A 66 0.95 -18.03 -10.24
C GLU A 66 -0.38 -17.38 -9.81
N LEU A 67 -0.69 -17.34 -8.51
CA LEU A 67 -1.95 -16.77 -8.02
C LEU A 67 -1.87 -15.26 -7.63
N MET A 68 -0.69 -14.63 -7.59
CA MET A 68 -0.56 -13.15 -7.70
C MET A 68 0.79 -12.70 -8.28
N GLU A 69 1.64 -13.65 -8.67
CA GLU A 69 2.91 -13.35 -9.32
C GLU A 69 2.84 -12.47 -10.58
N PRO A 70 1.80 -12.43 -11.45
CA PRO A 70 1.88 -11.57 -12.62
C PRO A 70 1.80 -10.07 -12.31
N ILE A 71 1.24 -9.65 -11.18
CA ILE A 71 1.20 -8.22 -10.82
C ILE A 71 2.44 -7.86 -10.01
N LEU A 72 2.79 -8.69 -9.02
CA LEU A 72 4.01 -8.49 -8.24
C LEU A 72 5.26 -8.53 -9.13
N ALA A 73 5.40 -9.54 -9.99
CA ALA A 73 6.51 -9.63 -10.93
C ALA A 73 6.52 -8.46 -11.93
N LYS A 74 5.35 -7.92 -12.29
CA LYS A 74 5.28 -6.68 -13.10
C LYS A 74 5.76 -5.47 -12.32
N CYS A 75 5.38 -5.32 -11.06
CA CYS A 75 5.90 -4.25 -10.20
C CYS A 75 7.42 -4.34 -10.08
N GLN A 76 7.94 -5.55 -9.84
CA GLN A 76 9.38 -5.81 -9.76
C GLN A 76 10.11 -5.55 -11.09
N ALA A 77 9.54 -5.97 -12.22
CA ALA A 77 10.09 -5.68 -13.54
C ALA A 77 10.09 -4.17 -13.87
N LEU A 78 9.20 -3.39 -13.24
CA LEU A 78 9.18 -1.93 -13.34
C LEU A 78 10.10 -1.24 -12.32
N GLY A 79 10.84 -2.00 -11.51
CA GLY A 79 11.78 -1.47 -10.52
C GLY A 79 11.17 -1.14 -9.15
N TYR A 80 9.95 -1.61 -8.87
CA TYR A 80 9.35 -1.50 -7.54
C TYR A 80 9.69 -2.71 -6.69
N GLU A 81 9.77 -2.54 -5.38
CA GLU A 81 10.03 -3.65 -4.45
C GLU A 81 8.83 -4.61 -4.34
N ASP A 82 7.61 -4.05 -4.26
CA ASP A 82 6.40 -4.83 -3.98
C ASP A 82 5.13 -4.12 -4.50
N LEU A 83 3.96 -4.66 -4.16
CA LEU A 83 2.69 -3.96 -4.21
C LEU A 83 2.62 -2.89 -3.11
N ALA A 84 1.84 -1.83 -3.35
CA ALA A 84 1.78 -0.67 -2.47
C ALA A 84 1.12 -0.97 -1.12
N SER A 85 1.82 -0.60 -0.03
CA SER A 85 1.30 -0.63 1.34
C SER A 85 0.61 0.69 1.66
N LEU A 86 -0.65 0.63 2.09
CA LEU A 86 -1.50 1.81 2.31
C LEU A 86 -1.94 1.95 3.77
N GLY A 87 -1.08 1.51 4.70
CA GLY A 87 -1.36 1.49 6.14
C GLY A 87 -1.42 2.86 6.81
N THR A 88 -1.08 3.94 6.11
CA THR A 88 -1.19 5.32 6.61
C THR A 88 -2.30 6.10 5.91
N PRO A 89 -2.91 7.09 6.59
CA PRO A 89 -3.93 7.92 5.97
C PRO A 89 -3.49 8.68 4.72
N GLU A 90 -2.27 9.20 4.73
CA GLU A 90 -1.71 9.94 3.61
C GLU A 90 -1.56 9.07 2.37
N ALA A 91 -0.96 7.88 2.52
CA ALA A 91 -0.80 6.91 1.44
C ALA A 91 -2.15 6.46 0.87
N TYR A 92 -3.15 6.23 1.73
CA TYR A 92 -4.47 5.82 1.28
C TYR A 92 -5.21 6.91 0.49
N THR A 93 -5.22 8.13 1.00
CA THR A 93 -5.84 9.28 0.32
C THR A 93 -5.20 9.52 -1.03
N TYR A 94 -3.86 9.52 -1.08
CA TYR A 94 -3.12 9.66 -2.33
C TYR A 94 -3.41 8.52 -3.31
N ALA A 95 -3.49 7.28 -2.82
CA ALA A 95 -3.85 6.14 -3.64
C ALA A 95 -5.25 6.31 -4.27
N LEU A 96 -6.23 6.80 -3.52
CA LEU A 96 -7.58 7.05 -4.02
C LEU A 96 -7.60 8.10 -5.12
N GLU A 97 -6.86 9.21 -4.97
CA GLU A 97 -6.74 10.25 -6.00
C GLU A 97 -6.17 9.68 -7.31
N LEU A 98 -5.16 8.80 -7.22
CA LEU A 98 -4.54 8.18 -8.40
C LEU A 98 -5.44 7.19 -9.14
N ILE A 99 -6.31 6.48 -8.42
CA ILE A 99 -7.14 5.39 -8.98
C ILE A 99 -8.60 5.78 -9.18
N GLU A 100 -8.97 7.03 -8.90
CA GLU A 100 -10.34 7.54 -9.04
C GLU A 100 -10.95 7.23 -10.42
N PRO A 101 -10.25 7.42 -11.57
CA PRO A 101 -10.79 7.04 -12.87
C PRO A 101 -11.10 5.53 -12.98
N ILE A 102 -10.23 4.68 -12.41
CA ILE A 102 -10.40 3.21 -12.43
C ILE A 102 -11.62 2.82 -11.59
N LEU A 103 -11.79 3.44 -10.43
CA LEU A 103 -12.89 3.12 -9.52
C LEU A 103 -14.23 3.59 -10.08
N SER A 104 -14.27 4.74 -10.76
CA SER A 104 -15.48 5.29 -11.41
C SER A 104 -16.02 4.35 -12.49
N ASP A 105 -15.16 3.60 -13.17
CA ASP A 105 -15.55 2.58 -14.16
C ASP A 105 -15.93 1.21 -13.53
N GLY A 106 -16.09 1.16 -12.20
CA GLY A 106 -16.34 -0.09 -11.46
C GLY A 106 -15.12 -1.01 -11.38
N GLY A 107 -13.94 -0.49 -11.73
CA GLY A 107 -12.67 -1.18 -11.64
C GLY A 107 -12.25 -1.46 -10.20
N ARG A 108 -11.20 -2.28 -10.07
CA ARG A 108 -10.60 -2.65 -8.78
C ARG A 108 -9.09 -2.67 -8.92
N VAL A 109 -8.41 -2.29 -7.85
CA VAL A 109 -6.95 -2.20 -7.82
C VAL A 109 -6.41 -3.10 -6.73
N SER A 110 -5.53 -4.04 -7.08
CA SER A 110 -4.78 -4.86 -6.14
C SER A 110 -3.73 -4.01 -5.43
N ILE A 111 -3.60 -4.23 -4.12
CA ILE A 111 -2.68 -3.51 -3.23
C ILE A 111 -1.86 -4.53 -2.43
N GLY A 112 -0.79 -4.08 -1.78
CA GLY A 112 0.12 -4.91 -1.00
C GLY A 112 -0.44 -5.26 0.36
N LEU A 113 -1.63 -5.87 0.40
CA LEU A 113 -2.30 -6.33 1.60
C LEU A 113 -2.65 -7.80 1.38
N TYR A 114 -2.25 -8.68 2.29
CA TYR A 114 -2.43 -10.11 2.13
C TYR A 114 -2.75 -10.79 3.46
N TYR A 115 -3.33 -11.98 3.36
CA TYR A 115 -3.57 -12.87 4.50
C TYR A 115 -2.40 -13.84 4.64
N GLU A 116 -1.60 -13.68 5.68
CA GLU A 116 -0.52 -14.57 6.04
C GLU A 116 -1.10 -15.82 6.73
N GLN A 117 -0.98 -16.97 6.06
CA GLN A 117 -1.61 -18.21 6.52
C GLN A 117 -0.98 -18.76 7.79
N ARG A 118 0.33 -18.58 7.98
CA ARG A 118 1.05 -19.14 9.12
C ARG A 118 0.65 -18.47 10.42
N GLU A 119 0.51 -17.16 10.39
CA GLU A 119 0.13 -16.34 11.55
C GLU A 119 -1.37 -16.06 11.61
N GLU A 120 -2.13 -16.57 10.64
CA GLU A 120 -3.58 -16.38 10.49
C GLU A 120 -4.02 -14.91 10.56
N ARG A 121 -3.19 -14.00 10.03
CA ARG A 121 -3.39 -12.55 10.14
C ARG A 121 -3.31 -11.84 8.80
N ILE A 122 -3.91 -10.66 8.73
CA ILE A 122 -3.77 -9.77 7.57
C ILE A 122 -2.62 -8.81 7.82
N GLU A 123 -1.73 -8.64 6.85
CA GLU A 123 -0.61 -7.73 6.91
C GLU A 123 -0.35 -7.03 5.57
N TRP A 124 0.29 -5.86 5.66
CA TRP A 124 0.78 -5.11 4.52
C TRP A 124 2.12 -5.68 4.03
N ALA A 125 2.48 -5.39 2.77
CA ALA A 125 3.74 -5.76 2.13
C ALA A 125 4.98 -5.18 2.80
N ASP A 126 4.83 -4.12 3.58
CA ASP A 126 5.90 -3.62 4.46
C ASP A 126 5.99 -4.35 5.81
N GLY A 127 5.18 -5.39 6.03
CA GLY A 127 5.10 -6.18 7.26
C GLY A 127 4.27 -5.52 8.38
N THR A 128 3.70 -4.33 8.15
CA THR A 128 2.87 -3.67 9.15
C THR A 128 1.45 -4.25 9.18
N LEU A 129 0.79 -4.15 10.34
CA LEU A 129 -0.59 -4.60 10.48
C LEU A 129 -1.58 -3.49 10.06
N PRO A 130 -2.74 -3.83 9.48
CA PRO A 130 -3.82 -2.89 9.29
C PRO A 130 -4.31 -2.33 10.63
N THR A 131 -4.61 -1.04 10.66
CA THR A 131 -5.10 -0.36 11.85
C THR A 131 -6.62 -0.55 11.99
N PRO A 132 -7.20 -0.48 13.20
CA PRO A 132 -8.64 -0.58 13.44
C PRO A 132 -9.54 0.32 12.57
N ASP A 133 -9.04 1.49 12.15
CA ASP A 133 -9.74 2.44 11.29
C ASP A 133 -9.54 2.19 9.79
N THR A 134 -8.87 1.10 9.39
CA THR A 134 -8.73 0.70 7.97
C THR A 134 -10.11 0.67 7.31
N PRO A 135 -10.31 1.34 6.15
CA PRO A 135 -11.63 1.54 5.56
C PRO A 135 -12.11 0.29 4.84
N TRP A 136 -12.48 -0.73 5.60
CA TRP A 136 -12.93 -2.00 5.06
C TRP A 136 -14.30 -1.86 4.39
N LEU A 137 -14.45 -2.47 3.22
CA LEU A 137 -15.73 -2.59 2.50
C LEU A 137 -16.67 -3.59 3.19
N ARG A 138 -16.10 -4.54 3.95
CA ARG A 138 -16.83 -5.60 4.66
C ARG A 138 -16.16 -5.85 6.01
N ASN A 139 -16.93 -6.31 6.99
CA ASN A 139 -16.37 -6.64 8.31
C ASN A 139 -15.29 -7.72 8.20
N LEU A 140 -14.16 -7.50 8.86
CA LEU A 140 -13.02 -8.40 8.92
C LEU A 140 -13.40 -9.82 9.40
N SER A 141 -14.40 -9.93 10.27
CA SER A 141 -14.90 -11.23 10.78
C SER A 141 -15.48 -12.15 9.70
N THR A 142 -15.74 -11.62 8.50
CA THR A 142 -16.27 -12.38 7.36
C THR A 142 -15.20 -12.87 6.39
N ILE A 143 -13.92 -12.59 6.67
CA ILE A 143 -12.82 -12.95 5.79
C ILE A 143 -12.45 -14.42 6.00
N SER A 144 -12.67 -15.22 4.96
CA SER A 144 -12.26 -16.62 4.89
C SER A 144 -10.78 -16.77 4.52
N LYS A 145 -10.17 -17.90 4.88
CA LYS A 145 -8.79 -18.27 4.48
C LYS A 145 -8.56 -18.28 2.96
N ASN A 146 -9.63 -18.33 2.17
CA ASN A 146 -9.57 -18.29 0.71
C ASN A 146 -9.47 -16.86 0.14
N GLN A 147 -9.61 -15.83 0.99
CA GLN A 147 -9.51 -14.42 0.64
C GLN A 147 -8.13 -13.87 0.96
N GLN A 148 -7.16 -14.28 0.16
CA GLN A 148 -5.74 -14.05 0.43
C GLN A 148 -5.25 -12.64 0.11
N TRP A 149 -6.01 -11.87 -0.68
CA TRP A 149 -5.48 -10.67 -1.33
C TRP A 149 -6.36 -9.44 -1.12
N GLY A 150 -5.75 -8.31 -0.81
CA GLY A 150 -6.41 -7.02 -0.63
C GLY A 150 -6.57 -6.27 -1.95
N ARG A 151 -7.72 -5.59 -2.08
CA ARG A 151 -8.03 -4.70 -3.20
C ARG A 151 -8.75 -3.46 -2.72
N ILE A 152 -8.62 -2.37 -3.47
CA ILE A 152 -9.52 -1.22 -3.37
C ILE A 152 -10.70 -1.44 -4.34
N ALA A 153 -11.91 -1.28 -3.81
CA ALA A 153 -13.17 -1.30 -4.54
C ALA A 153 -14.15 -0.29 -3.90
N HIS A 154 -14.79 0.56 -4.70
CA HIS A 154 -15.68 1.63 -4.22
C HIS A 154 -15.04 2.52 -3.14
N GLY A 155 -13.75 2.84 -3.30
CA GLY A 155 -13.03 3.67 -2.34
C GLY A 155 -12.85 3.04 -0.95
N LYS A 156 -13.00 1.71 -0.83
CA LYS A 156 -12.80 0.92 0.40
C LYS A 156 -11.95 -0.33 0.12
N ILE A 157 -11.38 -0.91 1.17
CA ILE A 157 -10.51 -2.08 1.10
C ILE A 157 -11.31 -3.38 1.28
N ILE A 158 -11.07 -4.38 0.44
CA ILE A 158 -11.69 -5.70 0.54
C ILE A 158 -10.66 -6.81 0.35
N MET A 159 -10.75 -7.85 1.19
CA MET A 159 -10.04 -9.11 0.96
C MET A 159 -10.84 -10.01 0.01
N VAL A 160 -10.17 -10.56 -0.99
CA VAL A 160 -10.79 -11.36 -2.04
C VAL A 160 -9.96 -12.59 -2.35
N GLY A 161 -10.66 -13.66 -2.77
CA GLY A 161 -10.02 -14.83 -3.33
C GLY A 161 -9.80 -14.68 -4.83
N GLY A 162 -8.86 -15.46 -5.36
CA GLY A 162 -8.65 -15.58 -6.79
C GLY A 162 -8.02 -14.35 -7.46
N THR A 163 -7.61 -14.54 -8.71
CA THR A 163 -6.42 -13.87 -9.28
C THR A 163 -6.70 -13.27 -10.65
N ARG A 164 -7.98 -13.07 -10.96
CA ARG A 164 -8.43 -12.50 -12.23
C ARG A 164 -7.59 -11.27 -12.58
N LYS A 165 -7.19 -11.13 -13.85
CA LYS A 165 -6.43 -9.97 -14.35
C LYS A 165 -7.05 -8.66 -13.86
N ARG A 166 -6.33 -7.89 -13.05
CA ARG A 166 -6.79 -6.59 -12.54
C ARG A 166 -5.61 -5.62 -12.46
N ASN A 167 -5.94 -4.33 -12.35
CA ASN A 167 -4.97 -3.27 -12.10
C ASN A 167 -4.29 -3.53 -10.75
N GLY A 168 -3.01 -3.18 -10.65
CA GLY A 168 -2.24 -3.28 -9.41
C GLY A 168 -1.54 -1.96 -9.13
N MET A 169 -1.41 -1.64 -7.85
CA MET A 169 -0.63 -0.50 -7.40
C MET A 169 0.71 -1.00 -6.87
N CYS A 170 1.80 -0.54 -7.48
CA CYS A 170 3.16 -0.88 -7.09
C CYS A 170 3.69 0.15 -6.07
N GLY A 171 4.55 -0.28 -5.15
CA GLY A 171 5.14 0.59 -4.14
C GLY A 171 6.53 0.13 -3.71
N ASN A 172 7.30 1.06 -3.16
CA ASN A 172 8.59 0.80 -2.53
C ASN A 172 8.43 0.91 -1.01
N ARG A 173 9.07 0.02 -0.25
CA ARG A 173 8.98 -0.02 1.21
C ARG A 173 9.73 1.14 1.86
N SER A 174 10.70 1.72 1.14
CA SER A 174 11.61 2.74 1.65
C SER A 174 11.41 4.10 0.98
N TYR A 175 10.45 4.89 1.47
CA TYR A 175 10.52 6.34 1.37
C TYR A 175 9.98 6.98 2.64
N VAL A 176 10.61 8.08 3.03
CA VAL A 176 10.19 8.98 4.10
C VAL A 176 8.68 9.17 3.99
N ARG A 177 7.95 8.82 5.06
CA ARG A 177 6.50 9.01 5.10
C ARG A 177 6.26 10.49 5.30
N ASP A 178 5.91 11.19 4.22
CA ASP A 178 5.35 12.52 4.33
C ASP A 178 4.10 12.42 5.20
N VAL A 179 4.08 13.22 6.26
CA VAL A 179 3.02 13.19 7.27
C VAL A 179 2.30 14.52 7.21
N GLN A 180 1.00 14.45 6.98
CA GLN A 180 0.19 15.63 6.75
C GLN A 180 -0.82 15.75 7.88
N GLY A 181 -0.96 16.96 8.41
CA GLY A 181 -1.82 17.17 9.58
C GLY A 181 -2.04 18.62 9.93
N LYS A 182 -2.87 18.82 10.95
CA LYS A 182 -3.17 20.11 11.55
C LYS A 182 -2.51 20.21 12.92
N SER A 183 -1.93 21.37 13.20
CA SER A 183 -1.30 21.69 14.48
C SER A 183 -2.22 22.58 15.30
N TYR A 184 -2.35 22.27 16.59
CA TYR A 184 -3.21 22.95 17.55
C TYR A 184 -2.37 23.34 18.77
N HIS A 185 -2.15 24.64 18.95
CA HIS A 185 -1.35 25.15 20.06
C HIS A 185 -2.23 25.41 21.29
N GLY A 186 -1.72 25.07 22.47
CA GLY A 186 -2.41 25.29 23.73
C GLY A 186 -3.65 24.39 23.89
N GLN A 187 -3.68 23.24 23.21
CA GLN A 187 -4.81 22.32 23.19
C GLN A 187 -4.32 20.88 23.41
N GLN A 188 -5.11 20.10 24.12
CA GLN A 188 -4.96 18.65 24.34
C GLN A 188 -6.26 17.92 23.97
N LEU A 189 -6.17 16.64 23.63
CA LEU A 189 -7.29 15.74 23.32
C LEU A 189 -8.08 15.39 24.58
N VAL A 190 -9.41 15.22 24.45
CA VAL A 190 -10.34 15.01 25.58
C VAL A 190 -10.45 13.55 26.02
N HIS A 191 -9.88 12.59 25.30
CA HIS A 191 -9.91 11.17 25.66
C HIS A 191 -8.55 10.53 25.33
N GLN A 192 -7.85 10.02 26.35
CA GLN A 192 -6.49 9.48 26.23
C GLN A 192 -6.44 7.95 26.15
N ASP A 193 -7.59 7.28 26.01
CA ASP A 193 -7.70 5.81 26.09
C ASP A 193 -6.97 5.07 24.95
N ALA A 194 -6.45 5.79 23.95
CA ALA A 194 -5.72 5.26 22.80
C ALA A 194 -4.27 5.77 22.71
N ALA A 195 -3.64 6.12 23.83
CA ALA A 195 -2.21 6.42 23.84
C ALA A 195 -1.40 5.19 23.39
N LEU A 196 -0.66 5.34 22.29
CA LEU A 196 0.23 4.30 21.76
C LEU A 196 1.54 4.27 22.54
N GLN A 197 2.14 5.44 22.73
CA GLN A 197 3.43 5.56 23.40
C GLN A 197 3.63 6.96 23.97
N THR A 198 4.28 7.02 25.14
CA THR A 198 4.81 8.27 25.68
C THR A 198 6.34 8.22 25.72
N THR A 199 7.01 9.18 25.09
CA THR A 199 8.47 9.24 24.97
C THR A 199 9.00 10.64 25.26
N LYS A 200 10.31 10.76 25.52
CA LYS A 200 10.97 12.06 25.59
C LYS A 200 11.15 12.62 24.19
N ALA A 201 10.74 13.88 24.00
CA ALA A 201 10.92 14.61 22.76
C ALA A 201 11.52 15.98 23.08
N PRO A 202 12.66 16.36 22.49
CA PRO A 202 13.27 17.68 22.72
C PRO A 202 12.47 18.82 22.09
N SER A 203 11.52 18.53 21.19
CA SER A 203 10.74 19.53 20.49
C SER A 203 9.41 18.98 19.99
N TYR A 204 8.48 19.91 19.72
CA TYR A 204 7.22 19.61 19.04
C TYR A 204 7.44 18.90 17.71
N LEU A 205 8.38 19.39 16.88
CA LEU A 205 8.67 18.78 15.59
C LEU A 205 9.12 17.32 15.72
N LYS A 206 9.96 17.00 16.73
CA LYS A 206 10.38 15.62 16.97
C LYS A 206 9.20 14.75 17.39
N CYS A 207 8.25 15.29 18.15
CA CYS A 207 7.01 14.61 18.49
C CYS A 207 6.15 14.30 17.25
N VAL A 208 6.02 15.25 16.33
CA VAL A 208 5.35 15.02 15.03
C VAL A 208 6.07 13.93 14.22
N THR A 209 7.40 13.95 14.19
CA THR A 209 8.18 12.90 13.51
C THR A 209 7.95 11.51 14.11
N PHE A 210 7.87 11.38 15.44
CA PHE A 210 7.56 10.11 16.09
C PHE A 210 6.22 9.58 15.65
N CYS A 211 5.20 10.45 15.66
CA CYS A 211 3.90 10.08 15.10
C CYS A 211 4.06 9.63 13.66
N GLY A 212 4.78 10.39 12.83
CA GLY A 212 4.98 10.14 11.41
C GLY A 212 5.62 8.79 11.04
N GLN A 213 6.50 8.30 11.91
CA GLN A 213 7.18 7.02 11.77
C GLN A 213 6.28 5.82 12.11
N ASP A 214 5.22 6.05 12.88
CA ASP A 214 4.26 5.02 13.28
C ASP A 214 3.02 5.06 12.37
N SER A 215 2.74 3.98 11.65
CA SER A 215 1.57 3.87 10.78
C SER A 215 0.25 3.87 11.55
N ALA A 216 0.25 3.49 12.84
CA ALA A 216 -0.92 3.51 13.70
C ALA A 216 -1.21 4.90 14.28
N CYS A 217 -0.23 5.80 14.33
CA CYS A 217 -0.43 7.11 14.92
C CYS A 217 -1.42 7.96 14.11
N ARG A 218 -2.34 8.63 14.80
CA ARG A 218 -3.30 9.60 14.26
C ARG A 218 -3.16 10.98 14.89
N ALA A 219 -2.69 11.05 16.12
CA ALA A 219 -2.42 12.32 16.78
C ALA A 219 -1.21 12.23 17.70
N ALA A 220 -0.61 13.37 18.03
CA ALA A 220 0.50 13.44 18.96
C ALA A 220 0.42 14.70 19.81
N GLU A 221 0.70 14.58 21.09
CA GLU A 221 0.66 15.66 22.07
C GLU A 221 2.06 15.90 22.61
N PHE A 222 2.57 17.11 22.39
CA PHE A 222 3.83 17.55 22.95
C PHE A 222 3.58 18.40 24.19
N GLU A 223 4.05 17.94 25.34
CA GLU A 223 4.06 18.70 26.59
C GLU A 223 5.40 19.40 26.76
N ARG A 224 5.37 20.74 26.71
CA ARG A 224 6.57 21.57 26.67
C ARG A 224 7.36 21.51 27.97
N ASP A 225 6.67 21.51 29.10
CA ASP A 225 7.32 21.57 30.41
C ASP A 225 8.02 20.25 30.75
N ALA A 226 7.41 19.13 30.35
CA ALA A 226 7.95 17.79 30.56
C ALA A 226 8.89 17.32 29.43
N LEU A 227 8.96 18.04 28.31
CA LEU A 227 9.64 17.64 27.08
C LEU A 227 9.24 16.20 26.68
N SER A 228 7.95 15.91 26.72
CA SER A 228 7.39 14.60 26.43
C SER A 228 6.43 14.64 25.26
N CYS A 229 6.43 13.57 24.48
CA CYS A 229 5.51 13.33 23.38
C CYS A 229 4.66 12.12 23.70
N THR A 230 3.34 12.27 23.63
CA THR A 230 2.38 11.17 23.67
C THR A 230 1.80 10.99 22.28
N THR A 231 2.02 9.84 21.64
CA THR A 231 1.37 9.48 20.37
C THR A 231 0.08 8.74 20.64
N HIS A 232 -0.91 8.95 19.79
CA HIS A 232 -2.27 8.44 19.93
C HIS A 232 -2.70 7.71 18.65
N GLY A 233 -3.32 6.55 18.82
CA GLY A 233 -3.70 5.65 17.73
C GLY A 233 -5.04 5.98 17.11
N PRO A 234 -5.67 5.02 16.40
CA PRO A 234 -7.01 5.17 15.87
C PRO A 234 -8.04 5.52 16.95
N GLY A 235 -8.92 6.48 16.67
CA GLY A 235 -9.91 6.97 17.62
C GLY A 235 -10.50 8.31 17.20
N LEU A 236 -11.58 8.72 17.87
CA LEU A 236 -12.19 10.04 17.68
C LEU A 236 -11.35 11.10 18.40
N HIS A 237 -10.58 11.86 17.62
CA HIS A 237 -9.70 12.93 18.12
C HIS A 237 -10.34 14.32 18.02
N ASP A 238 -11.67 14.40 17.95
CA ASP A 238 -12.39 15.61 17.53
C ASP A 238 -12.64 16.60 18.66
N LYS A 239 -12.55 16.14 19.90
CA LYS A 239 -12.72 16.98 21.09
C LYS A 239 -11.36 17.35 21.66
N MET A 240 -11.13 18.65 21.80
CA MET A 240 -9.96 19.20 22.45
C MET A 240 -10.36 20.12 23.60
N VAL A 241 -9.54 20.17 24.64
CA VAL A 241 -9.64 21.13 25.74
C VAL A 241 -8.39 22.00 25.81
N PRO A 242 -8.51 23.25 26.29
CA PRO A 242 -7.36 24.12 26.48
C PRO A 242 -6.34 23.54 27.47
N ARG A 243 -5.07 23.56 27.09
CA ARG A 243 -3.90 23.31 27.95
C ARG A 243 -2.68 24.02 27.37
N VAL A 244 -2.32 25.15 27.98
CA VAL A 244 -1.36 26.13 27.43
C VAL A 244 0.03 25.55 27.16
N SER A 245 0.46 24.59 27.98
CA SER A 245 1.78 23.95 27.87
C SER A 245 1.85 22.88 26.77
N THR A 246 0.71 22.49 26.20
CA THR A 246 0.61 21.41 25.22
C THR A 246 0.50 21.93 23.78
N SER A 247 1.09 21.23 22.83
CA SER A 247 0.81 21.39 21.39
C SER A 247 0.43 20.05 20.79
N THR A 248 -0.72 20.00 20.13
CA THR A 248 -1.29 18.78 19.55
C THR A 248 -1.12 18.81 18.05
N PHE A 249 -0.68 17.69 17.49
CA PHE A 249 -0.69 17.41 16.06
C PHE A 249 -1.78 16.38 15.78
N LYS A 250 -2.63 16.61 14.79
CA LYS A 250 -3.57 15.61 14.26
C LYS A 250 -3.27 15.36 12.79
N ARG A 251 -3.11 14.11 12.39
CA ARG A 251 -3.01 13.75 10.97
C ARG A 251 -4.31 14.08 10.25
N LEU A 252 -4.20 14.41 8.96
CA LEU A 252 -5.36 14.58 8.10
C LEU A 252 -6.10 13.25 7.96
N ASN A 253 -7.43 13.35 7.97
CA ASN A 253 -8.33 12.22 8.19
C ASN A 253 -8.02 11.01 7.30
N TYR A 254 -7.98 9.85 7.95
CA TYR A 254 -8.42 8.61 7.34
C TYR A 254 -9.95 8.67 7.25
N PRO A 255 -10.59 8.17 6.17
CA PRO A 255 -12.04 8.15 6.14
C PRO A 255 -12.55 7.43 7.38
N ALA A 256 -13.37 8.13 8.18
CA ALA A 256 -13.93 7.58 9.39
C ALA A 256 -14.69 6.30 9.02
N PRO A 257 -14.62 5.23 9.84
CA PRO A 257 -15.50 4.09 9.63
C PRO A 257 -16.94 4.62 9.66
N GLU A 258 -17.65 4.46 8.55
CA GLU A 258 -19.09 4.68 8.52
C GLU A 258 -19.69 3.69 9.53
N THR A 259 -20.16 4.21 10.66
CA THR A 259 -20.87 3.48 11.71
C THR A 259 -22.20 2.94 11.21
#